data_AF-A0A519P572-F1
#
_entry.id   AF-A0A519P572-F1
#
_cell.length_a   1.000
_cell.length_b   1.000
_cell.length_c   1.000
_cell.angle_alpha   90.00
_cell.angle_beta   90.00
_cell.angle_gamma   90.00
#
_symmetry.space_group_name_H-M   'P 1'
#
loop_
_entity.id
_entity.type
_entity.pdbx_description
1 polymer ?
#
loop_
_entity_poly.entity_id
_entity_poly.type
_entity_poly.pdbx_seq_one_letter_code
_entity_poly.pdbx_strand_id
1 'polypeptide(L)'
;REVTLPADFDYSLTEGPRETPDWWAQLGVKPADGGGWSPADQGAKAQLVAPAGASGPIFLLLPNHFAIRTYNNSTSYALGIGLLADRFAGGGPLVKPWPYETPLAIGDRIAAQTALLRLGFNPGEPDGVVGVNTRTALRNWQKARGLTADGYLSMEMVRRLNVEAGAL
;
A
#
# COMPACT_ATOMS: atom_id res chain seq x y z
N ARG A 1 12.16 2.04 3.43
CA ARG A 1 12.96 0.80 3.46
C ARG A 1 12.09 -0.35 2.96
N GLU A 2 12.57 -1.17 2.03
CA GLU A 2 11.85 -2.37 1.56
C GLU A 2 11.86 -3.45 2.64
N VAL A 3 10.74 -4.15 2.83
CA VAL A 3 10.55 -5.19 3.83
C VAL A 3 9.85 -6.42 3.24
N THR A 4 10.07 -7.57 3.86
CA THR A 4 9.29 -8.80 3.64
C THR A 4 8.33 -9.03 4.79
N LEU A 5 7.20 -9.66 4.49
CA LEU A 5 6.14 -10.01 5.42
C LEU A 5 5.97 -11.54 5.49
N PRO A 6 5.52 -12.11 6.63
CA PRO A 6 5.10 -13.50 6.68
C PRO A 6 3.87 -13.75 5.77
N ALA A 7 3.65 -15.00 5.37
CA ALA A 7 2.61 -15.36 4.41
C ALA A 7 1.18 -15.05 4.90
N ASP A 8 0.97 -15.11 6.22
CA ASP A 8 -0.29 -14.89 6.93
C ASP A 8 -0.41 -13.47 7.50
N PHE A 9 0.43 -12.54 7.05
CA PHE A 9 0.43 -11.16 7.56
C PHE A 9 -0.92 -10.45 7.39
N ASP A 10 -1.36 -9.71 8.41
CA ASP A 10 -2.56 -8.88 8.35
C ASP A 10 -2.30 -7.58 7.56
N TYR A 11 -2.59 -7.61 6.26
CA TYR A 11 -2.49 -6.46 5.37
C TYR A 11 -3.43 -5.29 5.74
N SER A 12 -4.42 -5.50 6.63
CA SER A 12 -5.25 -4.39 7.11
C SER A 12 -4.47 -3.37 7.94
N LEU A 13 -3.25 -3.69 8.38
CA LEU A 13 -2.31 -2.77 9.02
C LEU A 13 -1.60 -1.82 8.06
N THR A 14 -1.66 -2.05 6.75
CA THR A 14 -1.10 -1.12 5.75
C THR A 14 -1.79 0.23 5.82
N GLU A 15 -1.01 1.30 5.71
CA GLU A 15 -1.46 2.70 5.88
C GLU A 15 -2.20 2.95 7.20
N GLY A 16 -2.01 2.08 8.20
CA GLY A 16 -2.58 2.17 9.54
C GLY A 16 -1.57 2.73 10.54
N PRO A 17 -1.18 1.95 11.57
CA PRO A 17 -0.36 2.45 12.67
C PRO A 17 1.03 2.91 12.22
N ARG A 18 1.61 3.81 13.02
CA ARG A 18 3.00 4.27 12.86
C ARG A 18 3.78 3.82 14.08
N GLU A 19 4.52 2.74 13.93
CA GLU A 19 5.23 2.08 15.03
C GLU A 19 6.70 1.83 14.69
N THR A 20 7.49 1.53 15.70
CA THR A 20 8.93 1.30 15.54
C THR A 20 9.21 0.01 14.78
N PRO A 21 10.40 -0.13 14.15
CA PRO A 21 10.84 -1.37 13.56
C PRO A 21 10.70 -2.60 14.46
N ASP A 22 10.97 -2.46 15.76
CA ASP A 22 10.84 -3.56 16.72
C ASP A 22 9.39 -4.04 16.87
N TRP A 23 8.43 -3.11 16.87
CA TRP A 23 7.01 -3.47 16.90
C TRP A 23 6.60 -4.22 15.63
N TRP A 24 7.05 -3.76 14.46
CA TRP A 24 6.81 -4.46 13.20
C TRP A 24 7.54 -5.82 13.15
N ALA A 25 8.72 -5.93 13.75
CA ALA A 25 9.46 -7.18 13.84
C ALA A 25 8.73 -8.24 14.69
N GLN A 26 7.98 -7.83 15.73
CA GLN A 26 7.10 -8.71 16.49
C GLN A 26 5.97 -9.30 15.63
N LEU A 27 5.59 -8.62 14.54
CA LEU A 27 4.65 -9.11 13.53
C LEU A 27 5.34 -9.85 12.37
N GLY A 28 6.63 -10.16 12.49
CA GLY A 28 7.40 -10.90 11.49
C GLY A 28 7.93 -10.06 10.32
N VAL A 29 7.77 -8.74 10.34
CA VAL A 29 8.31 -7.85 9.31
C VAL A 29 9.84 -7.80 9.38
N LYS A 30 10.52 -7.96 8.25
CA LYS A 30 11.99 -7.97 8.18
C LYS A 30 12.50 -7.11 7.02
N PRO A 31 13.68 -6.46 7.12
CA PRO A 31 14.31 -5.82 5.97
C PRO A 31 14.49 -6.81 4.81
N ALA A 32 14.09 -6.41 3.60
CA ALA A 32 14.06 -7.32 2.46
C ALA A 32 15.45 -7.73 1.97
N ASP A 33 16.45 -6.87 2.18
CA ASP A 33 17.85 -7.12 1.80
C ASP A 33 18.61 -8.01 2.79
N GLY A 34 17.93 -8.53 3.83
CA GLY A 34 18.54 -9.36 4.87
C GLY A 34 19.41 -8.58 5.87
N GLY A 35 19.53 -7.26 5.71
CA GLY A 35 20.26 -6.39 6.63
C GLY A 35 19.49 -6.10 7.92
N GLY A 36 20.13 -5.38 8.85
CA GLY A 36 19.50 -4.86 10.05
C GLY A 36 18.88 -3.46 9.85
N TRP A 37 18.22 -2.97 10.89
CA TRP A 37 17.80 -1.56 10.99
C TRP A 37 19.00 -0.70 11.39
N SER A 38 19.18 0.44 10.72
CA SER A 38 20.21 1.41 11.12
C SER A 38 19.89 1.98 12.52
N PRO A 39 20.88 2.49 13.27
CA PRO A 39 20.63 3.13 14.57
C PRO A 39 19.62 4.29 14.48
N ALA A 40 19.60 5.01 13.35
CA ALA A 40 18.63 6.09 13.11
C ALA A 40 17.21 5.57 12.91
N ASP A 41 17.05 4.38 12.33
CA ASP A 41 15.74 3.80 12.01
C ASP A 41 15.11 3.09 13.22
N GLN A 42 15.91 2.48 14.10
CA GLN A 42 15.42 1.65 15.22
C GLN A 42 14.40 2.36 16.12
N GLY A 43 14.60 3.65 16.42
CA GLY A 43 13.68 4.45 17.22
C GLY A 43 12.60 5.17 16.42
N ALA A 44 12.65 5.12 15.09
CA ALA A 44 11.79 5.91 14.23
C ALA A 44 10.45 5.21 13.99
N LYS A 45 9.35 5.90 14.28
CA LYS A 45 8.02 5.40 13.90
C LYS A 45 7.89 5.35 12.39
N ALA A 46 7.54 4.17 11.88
CA ALA A 46 7.38 3.90 10.47
C ALA A 46 5.98 3.36 10.16
N GLN A 47 5.47 3.68 8.97
CA GLN A 47 4.19 3.19 8.47
C GLN A 47 4.40 2.15 7.38
N LEU A 48 3.70 1.03 7.47
CA LEU A 48 3.74 0.00 6.42
C LEU A 48 2.88 0.43 5.22
N VAL A 49 3.39 0.23 4.00
CA VAL A 49 2.64 0.45 2.76
C VAL A 49 2.89 -0.67 1.75
N ALA A 50 1.85 -1.00 0.99
CA ALA A 50 1.88 -1.95 -0.12
C ALA A 50 1.45 -1.23 -1.41
N PRO A 51 2.35 -0.49 -2.10
CA PRO A 51 1.95 0.44 -3.17
C PRO A 51 1.37 -0.27 -4.40
N ALA A 52 1.70 -1.55 -4.59
CA ALA A 52 1.18 -2.42 -5.64
C ALA A 52 0.53 -3.69 -5.05
N GLY A 53 -0.12 -3.54 -3.89
CA GLY A 53 -0.76 -4.63 -3.16
C GLY A 53 0.21 -5.69 -2.62
N ALA A 54 -0.33 -6.81 -2.16
CA ALA A 54 0.44 -7.92 -1.59
C ALA A 54 1.40 -8.58 -2.61
N SER A 55 1.10 -8.47 -3.90
CA SER A 55 1.92 -8.98 -5.01
C SER A 55 3.16 -8.15 -5.30
N GLY A 56 3.26 -6.91 -4.81
CA GLY A 56 4.40 -6.02 -5.04
C GLY A 56 5.38 -5.91 -3.86
N PRO A 57 6.42 -5.07 -4.00
CA PRO A 57 7.32 -4.73 -2.90
C PRO A 57 6.57 -3.98 -1.81
N ILE A 58 6.95 -4.26 -0.55
CA ILE A 58 6.35 -3.67 0.65
C ILE A 58 7.38 -2.76 1.29
N PHE A 59 6.96 -1.64 1.85
CA PHE A 59 7.87 -0.68 2.47
C PHE A 59 7.43 -0.28 3.86
N LEU A 60 8.40 -0.14 4.77
CA LEU A 60 8.27 0.71 5.94
C LEU A 60 8.71 2.13 5.57
N LEU A 61 7.76 3.06 5.62
CA LEU A 61 7.92 4.48 5.39
C LEU A 61 8.37 5.17 6.67
N LEU A 62 9.62 5.62 6.68
CA LEU A 62 10.27 6.30 7.81
C LEU A 62 9.93 7.81 7.83
N PRO A 63 10.24 8.56 8.91
CA PRO A 63 9.89 9.97 9.03
C PRO A 63 10.30 10.86 7.83
N ASN A 64 11.46 10.61 7.23
CA ASN A 64 11.93 11.36 6.06
C ASN A 64 11.02 11.20 4.83
N HIS A 65 10.31 10.08 4.69
CA HIS A 65 9.30 9.93 3.63
C HIS A 65 8.17 10.96 3.79
N PHE A 66 7.71 11.17 5.03
CA PHE A 66 6.66 12.15 5.31
C PHE A 66 7.16 13.59 5.20
N ALA A 67 8.44 13.84 5.46
CA ALA A 67 9.06 15.13 5.16
C ALA A 67 9.04 15.44 3.66
N ILE A 68 9.41 14.49 2.79
CA ILE A 68 9.34 14.66 1.33
C ILE A 68 7.90 14.94 0.86
N ARG A 69 6.91 14.32 1.50
CA ARG A 69 5.48 14.53 1.18
C ARG A 69 4.97 15.94 1.46
N THR A 70 5.70 16.75 2.21
CA THR A 70 5.37 18.18 2.36
C THR A 70 5.58 18.97 1.07
N TYR A 71 6.46 18.50 0.18
CA TYR A 71 6.68 19.09 -1.15
C TYR A 71 5.61 18.64 -2.15
N ASN A 72 5.28 17.35 -2.15
CA ASN A 72 4.18 16.78 -2.96
C ASN A 72 3.56 15.61 -2.17
N ASN A 73 2.28 15.74 -1.82
CA ASN A 73 1.57 14.79 -0.98
C ASN A 73 1.15 13.50 -1.72
N SER A 74 2.13 12.79 -2.26
CA SER A 74 1.96 11.52 -2.98
C SER A 74 2.96 10.48 -2.48
N THR A 75 2.46 9.31 -2.08
CA THR A 75 3.29 8.18 -1.66
C THR A 75 4.22 7.73 -2.79
N SER A 76 3.70 7.63 -4.02
CA SER A 76 4.49 7.20 -5.19
C SER A 76 5.61 8.20 -5.51
N TYR A 77 5.33 9.50 -5.41
CA TYR A 77 6.34 10.55 -5.60
C TYR A 77 7.46 10.42 -4.56
N ALA A 78 7.10 10.38 -3.27
CA ALA A 78 8.08 10.32 -2.19
C ALA A 78 8.86 8.99 -2.17
N LEU A 79 8.22 7.88 -2.57
CA LEU A 79 8.93 6.61 -2.81
C LEU A 79 9.91 6.74 -3.96
N GLY A 80 9.52 7.34 -5.09
CA GLY A 80 10.40 7.55 -6.23
C GLY A 80 11.66 8.33 -5.87
N ILE A 81 11.51 9.44 -5.14
CA ILE A 81 12.64 10.24 -4.65
C ILE A 81 13.53 9.44 -3.71
N GLY A 82 12.94 8.74 -2.73
CA GLY A 82 13.71 7.93 -1.78
C GLY A 82 14.49 6.81 -2.47
N LEU A 83 13.85 6.07 -3.37
CA LEU A 83 14.50 4.98 -4.12
C LEU A 83 15.60 5.50 -5.07
N LEU A 84 15.40 6.67 -5.69
CA LEU A 84 16.43 7.29 -6.51
C LEU A 84 17.64 7.73 -5.66
N ALA A 85 17.40 8.34 -4.50
CA ALA A 85 18.45 8.72 -3.57
C ALA A 85 19.24 7.50 -3.08
N ASP A 86 18.54 6.41 -2.72
CA ASP A 86 19.18 5.14 -2.33
C ASP A 86 20.08 4.59 -3.46
N ARG A 87 19.65 4.69 -4.73
CA ARG A 87 20.48 4.29 -5.87
C ARG A 87 21.73 5.15 -6.03
N PHE A 88 21.63 6.47 -5.88
CA PHE A 88 22.81 7.34 -5.92
C PHE A 88 23.78 7.09 -4.76
N ALA A 89 23.28 6.67 -3.60
CA ALA A 89 24.09 6.28 -2.46
C ALA A 89 24.72 4.87 -2.59
N GLY A 90 24.55 4.20 -3.72
CA GLY A 90 25.11 2.86 -3.97
C GLY A 90 24.23 1.70 -3.46
N GLY A 91 22.98 1.96 -3.07
CA GLY A 91 22.03 0.92 -2.69
C GLY A 91 21.71 -0.01 -3.86
N GLY A 92 21.69 -1.33 -3.61
CA GLY A 92 21.30 -2.36 -4.59
C GLY A 92 19.81 -2.29 -4.97
N PRO A 93 19.35 -3.02 -6.01
CA PRO A 93 17.98 -3.01 -6.54
C PRO A 93 16.89 -3.35 -5.51
N LEU A 94 15.61 -3.14 -5.87
CA LEU A 94 14.53 -3.72 -5.07
C LEU A 94 14.64 -5.25 -5.10
N VAL A 95 14.39 -5.89 -3.96
CA VAL A 95 14.44 -7.34 -3.83
C VAL A 95 13.24 -7.97 -4.51
N LYS A 96 12.04 -7.42 -4.30
CA LYS A 96 10.82 -7.83 -4.98
C LYS A 96 10.52 -6.89 -6.15
N PRO A 97 10.40 -7.41 -7.39
CA PRO A 97 10.06 -6.57 -8.53
C PRO A 97 8.62 -6.05 -8.42
N TRP A 98 8.37 -4.92 -9.06
CA TRP A 98 7.01 -4.44 -9.27
C TRP A 98 6.23 -5.42 -10.17
N PRO A 99 4.96 -5.71 -9.87
CA PRO A 99 4.13 -6.51 -10.76
C PRO A 99 3.89 -5.74 -12.07
N TYR A 100 3.76 -6.47 -13.18
CA TYR A 100 3.30 -5.89 -14.43
C TYR A 100 1.78 -5.74 -14.39
N GLU A 101 1.29 -4.53 -14.61
CA GLU A 101 -0.13 -4.25 -14.56
C GLU A 101 -0.55 -3.21 -15.61
N THR A 102 -1.77 -3.37 -16.12
CA THR A 102 -2.41 -2.39 -16.97
C THR A 102 -3.03 -1.30 -16.10
N PRO A 103 -2.68 -0.01 -16.29
CA PRO A 103 -3.32 1.08 -15.57
C PRO A 103 -4.84 1.08 -15.77
N LEU A 104 -5.59 1.27 -14.68
CA LEU A 104 -7.05 1.39 -14.74
C LEU A 104 -7.47 2.69 -15.45
N ALA A 105 -8.51 2.63 -16.28
CA ALA A 105 -9.12 3.84 -16.80
C ALA A 105 -9.81 4.61 -15.66
N ILE A 106 -10.01 5.93 -15.84
CA ILE A 106 -10.75 6.75 -14.86
C ILE A 106 -12.15 6.14 -14.61
N GLY A 107 -12.83 5.70 -15.68
CA GLY A 107 -14.15 5.07 -15.59
C GLY A 107 -14.18 3.82 -14.71
N ASP A 108 -13.14 2.96 -14.80
CA ASP A 108 -13.05 1.75 -13.96
C ASP A 108 -12.94 2.10 -12.47
N ARG A 109 -12.18 3.15 -12.16
CA ARG A 109 -11.96 3.60 -10.77
C ARG A 109 -13.23 4.22 -10.19
N ILE A 110 -13.94 5.05 -10.96
CA ILE A 110 -15.23 5.62 -10.58
C ILE A 110 -16.27 4.51 -10.38
N ALA A 111 -16.31 3.53 -11.29
CA ALA A 111 -17.21 2.38 -11.17
C ALA A 111 -16.95 1.59 -9.88
N ALA A 112 -15.69 1.29 -9.58
CA ALA A 112 -15.30 0.61 -8.35
C ALA A 112 -15.66 1.41 -7.07
N GLN A 113 -15.41 2.72 -7.04
CA GLN A 113 -15.81 3.57 -5.91
C GLN A 113 -17.35 3.59 -5.74
N THR A 114 -18.09 3.65 -6.85
CA THR A 114 -19.56 3.58 -6.84
C THR A 114 -20.06 2.23 -6.31
N ALA A 115 -19.43 1.13 -6.74
CA ALA A 115 -19.75 -0.21 -6.28
C ALA A 115 -19.47 -0.38 -4.78
N LEU A 116 -18.32 0.11 -4.30
CA LEU A 116 -17.99 0.13 -2.87
C LEU A 116 -19.07 0.85 -2.04
N LEU A 117 -19.53 2.03 -2.49
CA LEU A 117 -20.63 2.77 -1.84
C LEU A 117 -21.92 1.93 -1.77
N ARG A 118 -22.32 1.30 -2.88
CA ARG A 118 -23.53 0.44 -2.92
C ARG A 118 -23.44 -0.76 -1.98
N LEU A 119 -22.24 -1.30 -1.80
CA LEU A 119 -21.96 -2.43 -0.91
C LEU A 119 -21.79 -2.00 0.56
N GLY A 120 -21.94 -0.71 0.89
CA GLY A 120 -21.85 -0.18 2.25
C GLY A 120 -20.43 0.16 2.73
N PHE A 121 -19.44 0.16 1.83
CA PHE A 121 -18.05 0.51 2.13
C PHE A 121 -17.74 1.90 1.57
N ASN A 122 -17.76 2.94 2.41
CA ASN A 122 -17.65 4.33 1.95
C ASN A 122 -16.22 4.71 1.50
N PRO A 123 -15.96 4.93 0.18
CA PRO A 123 -14.66 5.37 -0.33
C PRO A 123 -14.52 6.89 -0.44
N GLY A 124 -15.55 7.66 -0.05
CA GLY A 124 -15.71 9.07 -0.40
C GLY A 124 -16.53 9.28 -1.68
N GLU A 125 -16.41 10.46 -2.27
CA GLU A 125 -17.00 10.78 -3.58
C GLU A 125 -16.35 9.92 -4.69
N PRO A 126 -17.12 9.32 -5.60
CA PRO A 126 -16.58 8.60 -6.76
C PRO A 126 -15.94 9.54 -7.81
N ASP A 127 -14.75 10.05 -7.50
CA ASP A 127 -13.99 11.01 -8.29
C ASP A 127 -12.91 10.38 -9.20
N GLY A 128 -12.73 9.06 -9.12
CA GLY A 128 -11.70 8.30 -9.82
C GLY A 128 -10.29 8.46 -9.21
N VAL A 129 -10.14 9.14 -8.08
CA VAL A 129 -8.89 9.25 -7.32
C VAL A 129 -8.86 8.13 -6.27
N VAL A 130 -7.95 7.17 -6.46
CA VAL A 130 -7.78 6.08 -5.50
C VAL A 130 -6.92 6.57 -4.32
N GLY A 131 -7.55 7.34 -3.45
CA GLY A 131 -6.96 7.90 -2.24
C GLY A 131 -7.04 6.95 -1.03
N VAL A 132 -6.64 7.45 0.14
CA VAL A 132 -6.65 6.67 1.39
C VAL A 132 -8.06 6.17 1.75
N ASN A 133 -9.09 6.95 1.46
CA ASN A 133 -10.48 6.56 1.72
C ASN A 133 -10.91 5.39 0.82
N THR A 134 -10.63 5.46 -0.48
CA THR A 134 -10.92 4.35 -1.41
C THR A 134 -10.16 3.09 -1.03
N ARG A 135 -8.86 3.19 -0.70
CA ARG A 135 -8.07 2.02 -0.27
C ARG A 135 -8.56 1.45 1.07
N THR A 136 -9.00 2.29 2.00
CA THR A 136 -9.57 1.85 3.28
C THR A 136 -10.91 1.13 3.07
N ALA A 137 -11.80 1.70 2.25
CA ALA A 137 -13.06 1.05 1.89
C ALA A 137 -12.82 -0.31 1.21
N LEU A 138 -11.86 -0.35 0.28
CA LEU A 138 -11.48 -1.58 -0.40
C LEU A 138 -10.89 -2.63 0.55
N ARG A 139 -10.00 -2.25 1.47
CA ARG A 139 -9.49 -3.17 2.52
C ARG A 139 -10.62 -3.75 3.36
N ASN A 140 -11.56 -2.91 3.77
CA ASN A 140 -12.70 -3.36 4.57
C ASN A 140 -13.59 -4.33 3.79
N TRP A 141 -13.86 -4.05 2.51
CA TRP A 141 -14.60 -4.96 1.63
C TRP A 141 -13.85 -6.28 1.42
N GLN A 142 -12.55 -6.24 1.11
CA GLN A 142 -11.69 -7.42 0.95
C GLN A 142 -11.72 -8.28 2.23
N LYS A 143 -11.53 -7.66 3.41
CA LYS A 143 -11.58 -8.34 4.71
C LYS A 143 -12.93 -9.01 4.96
N ALA A 144 -14.02 -8.32 4.65
CA ALA A 144 -15.38 -8.85 4.78
C ALA A 144 -15.70 -10.02 3.82
N ARG A 145 -14.82 -10.32 2.86
CA ARG A 145 -14.93 -11.46 1.93
C ARG A 145 -13.81 -12.50 2.12
N GLY A 146 -13.02 -12.40 3.19
CA GLY A 146 -11.90 -13.29 3.44
C GLY A 146 -10.77 -13.20 2.40
N LEU A 147 -10.70 -12.09 1.67
CA LEU A 147 -9.63 -11.80 0.73
C LEU A 147 -8.45 -11.14 1.47
N THR A 148 -7.27 -11.12 0.85
CA THR A 148 -6.14 -10.32 1.32
C THR A 148 -6.54 -8.84 1.33
N ALA A 149 -6.61 -8.26 2.52
CA ALA A 149 -7.06 -6.88 2.74
C ALA A 149 -5.92 -5.87 2.51
N ASP A 150 -5.36 -5.82 1.31
CA ASP A 150 -4.24 -4.95 0.92
C ASP A 150 -4.66 -3.58 0.36
N GLY A 151 -5.96 -3.40 0.06
CA GLY A 151 -6.51 -2.13 -0.42
C GLY A 151 -6.11 -1.79 -1.84
N TYR A 152 -5.57 -2.74 -2.59
CA TYR A 152 -5.08 -2.51 -3.93
C TYR A 152 -6.17 -2.69 -4.99
N LEU A 153 -6.50 -1.61 -5.70
CA LEU A 153 -7.54 -1.63 -6.73
C LEU A 153 -6.95 -2.09 -8.07
N SER A 154 -7.00 -3.41 -8.30
CA SER A 154 -6.69 -4.01 -9.60
C SER A 154 -7.94 -4.15 -10.48
N MET A 155 -7.76 -4.44 -11.78
CA MET A 155 -8.88 -4.71 -12.68
C MET A 155 -9.73 -5.91 -12.23
N GLU A 156 -9.10 -6.90 -11.59
CA GLU A 156 -9.82 -8.02 -10.99
C GLU A 156 -10.73 -7.56 -9.84
N MET A 157 -10.26 -6.63 -8.99
CA MET A 157 -11.09 -6.06 -7.93
C MET A 157 -12.23 -5.22 -8.49
N VAL A 158 -11.98 -4.42 -9.55
CA VAL A 158 -13.03 -3.66 -10.26
C VAL A 158 -14.15 -4.58 -10.72
N ARG A 159 -13.81 -5.69 -11.40
CA ARG A 159 -14.80 -6.66 -11.89
C ARG A 159 -15.60 -7.28 -10.75
N ARG A 160 -14.94 -7.74 -9.69
CA ARG A 160 -15.61 -8.36 -8.53
C ARG A 160 -16.59 -7.39 -7.86
N LEU A 161 -16.17 -6.15 -7.62
CA LEU A 161 -17.01 -5.12 -7.03
C LEU A 161 -18.25 -4.84 -7.90
N ASN A 162 -18.08 -4.72 -9.22
CA ASN A 162 -19.20 -4.44 -10.12
C ASN A 162 -20.20 -5.60 -10.19
N VAL A 163 -19.71 -6.85 -10.22
CA VAL A 163 -20.57 -8.04 -10.17
C VAL A 163 -21.37 -8.09 -8.86
N GLU A 164 -20.72 -7.90 -7.72
CA GLU A 164 -21.37 -7.97 -6.42
C GLU A 164 -22.37 -6.82 -6.20
N ALA A 165 -22.06 -5.62 -6.69
CA ALA A 165 -22.92 -4.45 -6.57
C ALA A 165 -24.09 -4.43 -7.57
N GLY A 166 -24.23 -5.47 -8.43
CA GLY A 166 -25.23 -5.51 -9.49
C GLY A 166 -25.06 -4.38 -10.52
N ALA A 167 -23.81 -3.95 -10.76
CA ALA A 167 -23.47 -2.86 -11.68
C ALA A 167 -23.11 -3.36 -13.10
N LEU A 168 -23.47 -4.60 -13.43
CA LEU A 168 -23.32 -5.23 -14.74
C LEU A 168 -24.64 -5.89 -15.16
#